data_AF-A0A8B7PDC4-F1
#
_entry.id   AF-A0A8B7PDC4-F1
#
_cell.length_a   1.000
_cell.length_b   1.000
_cell.length_c   1.000
_cell.angle_alpha   90.00
_cell.angle_beta   90.00
_cell.angle_gamma   90.00
#
_symmetry.space_group_name_H-M   'P 1'
#
loop_
_entity.id
_entity.type
_entity.pdbx_description
1 polymer ?
#
loop_
_entity_poly.entity_id
_entity_poly.type
_entity_poly.pdbx_seq_one_letter_code
_entity_poly.pdbx_strand_id
1 'polypeptide(L)'
;MRVSGVHTARYLNIIGEVVQAKTVLEESRPLWTVEFQEDGSKASELPAPLRLAAAKLFIELEMHEDAQSILDSLLDESDQVVEVHYLSGWNSYLQGQEHHSDALLHLKNAKTCESQFPCDDPELVEHISDLLAELGYDASQEEEDDEDGWTDAEDEQEMEREIIEEAGEASDDDL
;
A
#
# COMPACT_ATOMS: atom_id res chain seq x y z
N MET A 1 16.51 -23.24 -4.09
CA MET A 1 15.37 -23.51 -5.01
C MET A 1 14.18 -22.61 -4.64
N ARG A 2 14.38 -21.27 -4.59
CA ARG A 2 13.38 -20.31 -4.06
C ARG A 2 12.84 -19.33 -5.13
N VAL A 3 13.56 -19.10 -6.21
CA VAL A 3 13.18 -18.17 -7.31
C VAL A 3 12.20 -18.79 -8.33
N SER A 4 11.77 -20.03 -8.13
CA SER A 4 10.99 -20.77 -9.13
C SER A 4 9.54 -20.29 -9.25
N GLY A 5 8.94 -19.77 -8.17
CA GLY A 5 7.52 -19.40 -8.13
C GLY A 5 7.15 -18.31 -9.14
N VAL A 6 7.84 -17.16 -9.11
CA VAL A 6 7.57 -16.03 -10.02
C VAL A 6 7.83 -16.39 -11.49
N HIS A 7 8.87 -17.16 -11.80
CA HIS A 7 9.13 -17.59 -13.17
C HIS A 7 8.03 -18.52 -13.69
N THR A 8 7.57 -19.46 -12.85
CA THR A 8 6.44 -20.34 -13.18
C THR A 8 5.14 -19.55 -13.33
N ALA A 9 4.82 -18.67 -12.38
CA ALA A 9 3.63 -17.84 -12.45
C ALA A 9 3.64 -16.91 -13.68
N ARG A 10 4.77 -16.30 -14.01
CA ARG A 10 4.93 -15.51 -15.23
C ARG A 10 4.71 -16.33 -16.49
N TYR A 11 5.29 -17.54 -16.56
CA TYR A 11 5.05 -18.45 -17.69
C TYR A 11 3.56 -18.80 -17.81
N LEU A 12 2.91 -19.15 -16.70
CA LEU A 12 1.48 -19.46 -16.65
C LEU A 12 0.62 -18.28 -17.10
N ASN A 13 0.95 -17.05 -16.66
CA ASN A 13 0.27 -15.83 -17.09
C ASN A 13 0.37 -15.63 -18.62
N ILE A 14 1.58 -15.80 -19.18
CA ILE A 14 1.83 -15.65 -20.62
C ILE A 14 1.01 -16.64 -21.47
N ILE A 15 0.83 -17.87 -20.99
CA ILE A 15 0.03 -18.88 -21.71
C ILE A 15 -1.47 -18.81 -21.40
N GLY A 16 -1.91 -17.82 -20.61
CA GLY A 16 -3.31 -17.58 -20.26
C GLY A 16 -3.85 -18.43 -19.11
N GLU A 17 -2.98 -19.18 -18.41
CA GLU A 17 -3.34 -20.00 -17.25
C GLU A 17 -3.37 -19.16 -15.96
N VAL A 18 -4.20 -18.10 -15.96
CA VAL A 18 -4.24 -17.07 -14.90
C VAL A 18 -4.53 -17.66 -13.52
N VAL A 19 -5.48 -18.61 -13.43
CA VAL A 19 -5.84 -19.24 -12.15
C VAL A 19 -4.63 -19.98 -11.56
N GLN A 20 -3.90 -20.73 -12.39
CA GLN A 20 -2.72 -21.45 -11.93
C GLN A 20 -1.58 -20.48 -11.57
N ALA A 21 -1.44 -19.38 -12.31
CA ALA A 21 -0.47 -18.34 -11.99
C ALA A 21 -0.72 -17.74 -10.60
N LYS A 22 -1.98 -17.40 -10.29
CA LYS A 22 -2.39 -16.92 -8.96
C LYS A 22 -2.09 -17.95 -7.87
N THR A 23 -2.49 -19.21 -8.06
CA THR A 23 -2.20 -20.28 -7.09
C THR A 23 -0.71 -20.43 -6.81
N VAL A 24 0.14 -20.41 -7.84
CA VAL A 24 1.60 -20.49 -7.65
C VAL A 24 2.15 -19.27 -6.88
N LEU A 25 1.60 -18.08 -7.12
CA LEU A 25 1.99 -16.90 -6.36
C LEU A 25 1.52 -16.96 -4.91
N GLU A 26 0.28 -17.35 -4.64
CA GLU A 26 -0.26 -17.54 -3.30
C GLU A 26 0.59 -18.53 -2.49
N GLU A 27 0.96 -19.67 -3.08
CA GLU A 27 1.83 -20.67 -2.46
C GLU A 27 3.23 -20.12 -2.16
N SER A 28 3.71 -19.21 -3.01
CA SER A 28 5.02 -18.58 -2.83
C SER A 28 4.98 -17.25 -2.06
N ARG A 29 3.79 -16.78 -1.64
CA ARG A 29 3.57 -15.46 -1.04
C ARG A 29 4.51 -15.11 0.11
N PRO A 30 4.75 -16.01 1.09
CA PRO A 30 5.63 -15.70 2.23
C PRO A 30 7.08 -15.40 1.84
N LEU A 31 7.48 -15.70 0.60
CA LEU A 31 8.81 -15.37 0.08
C LEU A 31 8.90 -13.93 -0.38
N TRP A 32 7.79 -13.30 -0.75
CA TRP A 32 7.74 -11.99 -1.39
C TRP A 32 7.24 -10.91 -0.43
N THR A 33 6.27 -11.25 0.43
CA THR A 33 5.74 -10.36 1.46
C THR A 33 6.67 -10.28 2.66
N VAL A 34 6.94 -9.08 3.16
CA VAL A 34 7.80 -8.88 4.33
C VAL A 34 6.97 -9.04 5.59
N GLU A 35 7.23 -10.10 6.35
CA GLU A 35 6.64 -10.29 7.69
C GLU A 35 7.46 -9.52 8.73
N PHE A 36 6.78 -9.06 9.78
CA PHE A 36 7.45 -8.46 10.94
C PHE A 36 8.34 -9.50 11.61
N GLN A 37 9.62 -9.17 11.77
CA GLN A 37 10.52 -9.97 12.58
C GLN A 37 10.25 -9.74 14.07
N GLU A 38 10.66 -10.68 14.92
CA GLU A 38 10.49 -10.59 16.39
C GLU A 38 11.14 -9.35 17.00
N ASP A 39 12.13 -8.76 16.32
CA ASP A 39 12.83 -7.54 16.72
C ASP A 39 12.15 -6.25 16.22
N GLY A 40 11.00 -6.38 15.55
CA GLY A 40 10.24 -5.26 14.97
C GLY A 40 10.78 -4.77 13.63
N SER A 41 11.83 -5.38 13.08
CA SER A 41 12.33 -5.03 11.75
C SER A 41 11.48 -5.66 10.64
N LYS A 42 11.34 -4.95 9.52
CA LYS A 42 10.80 -5.45 8.25
C LYS A 42 11.96 -5.56 7.27
N ALA A 43 12.62 -6.70 7.20
CA ALA A 43 13.72 -6.90 6.26
C ALA A 43 13.41 -8.09 5.35
N SER A 44 13.27 -7.80 4.04
CA SER A 44 13.25 -8.86 3.03
C SER A 44 14.67 -9.35 2.77
N GLU A 45 14.86 -10.67 2.68
CA GLU A 45 16.11 -11.24 2.18
C GLU A 45 16.26 -11.09 0.65
N LEU A 46 15.20 -10.68 -0.06
CA LEU A 46 15.20 -10.56 -1.52
C LEU A 46 15.66 -9.17 -1.98
N PRO A 47 16.57 -9.09 -2.97
CA PRO A 47 16.95 -7.82 -3.58
C PRO A 47 15.76 -7.05 -4.13
N ALA A 48 15.76 -5.72 -3.94
CA ALA A 48 14.70 -4.83 -4.39
C ALA A 48 14.23 -5.04 -5.84
N PRO A 49 15.11 -5.24 -6.86
CA PRO A 49 14.66 -5.47 -8.23
C PRO A 49 13.81 -6.74 -8.41
N LEU A 50 14.05 -7.79 -7.61
CA LEU A 50 13.25 -9.01 -7.67
C LEU A 50 11.88 -8.82 -7.03
N ARG A 51 11.82 -8.07 -5.92
CA ARG A 51 10.56 -7.69 -5.28
C ARG A 51 9.71 -6.80 -6.18
N LEU A 52 10.33 -5.82 -6.84
CA LEU A 52 9.66 -4.96 -7.80
C LEU A 52 9.08 -5.75 -8.98
N ALA A 53 9.84 -6.70 -9.52
CA ALA A 53 9.35 -7.59 -10.58
C ALA A 53 8.19 -8.48 -10.11
N ALA A 54 8.20 -8.92 -8.85
CA ALA A 54 7.08 -9.65 -8.25
C ALA A 54 5.86 -8.74 -8.11
N ALA A 55 5.99 -7.54 -7.53
CA ALA A 55 4.89 -6.58 -7.37
C ALA A 55 4.16 -6.31 -8.69
N LYS A 56 4.90 -6.09 -9.79
CA LYS A 56 4.31 -5.95 -11.13
C LYS A 56 3.47 -7.17 -11.54
N LEU A 57 3.96 -8.38 -11.29
CA LEU A 57 3.22 -9.60 -11.59
C LEU A 57 1.98 -9.78 -10.70
N PHE A 58 2.05 -9.39 -9.42
CA PHE A 58 0.88 -9.36 -8.54
C PHE A 58 -0.18 -8.36 -9.06
N ILE A 59 0.23 -7.16 -9.52
CA ILE A 59 -0.67 -6.18 -10.16
C ILE A 59 -1.28 -6.75 -11.45
N GLU A 60 -0.47 -7.35 -12.34
CA GLU A 60 -0.94 -7.99 -13.58
C GLU A 60 -2.00 -9.08 -13.33
N LEU A 61 -1.94 -9.72 -12.16
CA LEU A 61 -2.86 -10.77 -11.73
C LEU A 61 -3.95 -10.24 -10.78
N GLU A 62 -4.15 -8.93 -10.66
CA GLU A 62 -5.17 -8.31 -9.80
C GLU A 62 -5.06 -8.73 -8.32
N MET A 63 -3.86 -9.08 -7.87
CA MET A 63 -3.55 -9.43 -6.48
C MET A 63 -3.06 -8.16 -5.75
N HIS A 64 -3.94 -7.19 -5.61
CA HIS A 64 -3.61 -5.81 -5.25
C HIS A 64 -3.06 -5.64 -3.82
N GLU A 65 -3.61 -6.36 -2.85
CA GLU A 65 -3.15 -6.29 -1.45
C GLU A 65 -1.72 -6.80 -1.30
N ASP A 66 -1.42 -7.94 -1.94
CA ASP A 66 -0.08 -8.54 -1.93
C ASP A 66 0.93 -7.64 -2.67
N ALA A 67 0.53 -7.04 -3.80
CA ALA A 67 1.34 -6.06 -4.51
C ALA A 67 1.66 -4.86 -3.61
N GLN A 68 0.65 -4.31 -2.92
CA GLN A 68 0.82 -3.15 -2.05
C GLN A 68 1.79 -3.46 -0.89
N SER A 69 1.63 -4.62 -0.24
CA SER A 69 2.54 -5.05 0.84
C SER A 69 4.01 -5.08 0.41
N ILE A 70 4.29 -5.55 -0.81
CA ILE A 70 5.64 -5.55 -1.37
C ILE A 70 6.13 -4.12 -1.63
N LEU A 71 5.29 -3.28 -2.21
CA LEU A 71 5.63 -1.89 -2.54
C LEU A 71 5.89 -1.06 -1.28
N ASP A 72 5.08 -1.20 -0.24
CA ASP A 72 5.29 -0.55 1.06
C ASP A 72 6.63 -0.95 1.65
N SER A 73 7.01 -2.24 1.56
CA SER A 73 8.33 -2.69 2.03
C SER A 73 9.50 -2.09 1.25
N LEU A 74 9.29 -1.75 -0.03
CA LEU A 74 10.30 -1.09 -0.86
C LEU A 74 10.41 0.39 -0.49
N LEU A 75 9.29 1.05 -0.20
CA LEU A 75 9.26 2.44 0.29
C LEU A 75 9.86 2.57 1.68
N ASP A 76 9.61 1.60 2.57
CA ASP A 76 10.22 1.54 3.92
C ASP A 76 11.76 1.48 3.83
N GLU A 77 12.31 0.86 2.77
CA GLU A 77 13.76 0.81 2.52
C GLU A 77 14.30 2.05 1.80
N SER A 78 13.54 2.58 0.84
CA SER A 78 13.88 3.78 0.08
C SER A 78 12.64 4.41 -0.55
N ASP A 79 12.31 5.62 -0.12
CA ASP A 79 11.24 6.46 -0.65
C ASP A 79 11.67 7.27 -1.88
N GLN A 80 12.89 7.09 -2.38
CA GLN A 80 13.49 7.87 -3.47
C GLN A 80 13.39 7.16 -4.84
N VAL A 81 12.48 6.19 -4.97
CA VAL A 81 12.31 5.40 -6.19
C VAL A 81 10.97 5.74 -6.84
N VAL A 82 11.02 6.56 -7.90
CA VAL A 82 9.84 7.02 -8.66
C VAL A 82 8.95 5.85 -9.09
N GLU A 83 9.55 4.77 -9.58
CA GLU A 83 8.84 3.60 -10.07
C GLU A 83 8.02 2.90 -8.97
N VAL A 84 8.49 2.89 -7.72
CA VAL A 84 7.78 2.27 -6.61
C VAL A 84 6.54 3.09 -6.26
N HIS A 85 6.68 4.42 -6.15
CA HIS A 85 5.54 5.32 -5.94
C HIS A 85 4.50 5.25 -7.08
N TYR A 86 4.97 5.23 -8.33
CA TYR A 86 4.11 5.06 -9.49
C TYR A 86 3.32 3.75 -9.43
N LEU A 87 3.97 2.63 -9.12
CA LEU A 87 3.29 1.34 -9.04
C LEU A 87 2.30 1.28 -7.86
N SER A 88 2.60 1.90 -6.71
CA SER A 88 1.63 2.02 -5.62
C SER A 88 0.40 2.82 -6.06
N GLY A 89 0.62 3.96 -6.72
CA GLY A 89 -0.46 4.79 -7.24
C GLY A 89 -1.30 4.08 -8.30
N TRP A 90 -0.65 3.40 -9.24
CA TRP A 90 -1.30 2.61 -10.28
C TRP A 90 -2.09 1.43 -9.71
N ASN A 91 -1.53 0.71 -8.73
CA ASN A 91 -2.20 -0.39 -8.04
C ASN A 91 -3.48 0.10 -7.34
N SER A 92 -3.44 1.24 -6.66
CA SER A 92 -4.62 1.87 -6.05
C SER A 92 -5.62 2.34 -7.10
N TYR A 93 -5.17 2.98 -8.18
CA TYR A 93 -6.05 3.44 -9.26
C TYR A 93 -6.85 2.28 -9.88
N LEU A 94 -6.20 1.13 -10.12
CA LEU A 94 -6.84 -0.06 -10.70
C LEU A 94 -7.95 -0.66 -9.82
N GLN A 95 -7.92 -0.43 -8.50
CA GLN A 95 -8.95 -0.91 -7.57
C GLN A 95 -10.23 -0.05 -7.62
N GLY A 96 -10.20 1.08 -8.32
CA GLY A 96 -11.36 1.94 -8.58
C GLY A 96 -11.52 3.09 -7.59
N GLN A 97 -12.68 3.74 -7.65
CA GLN A 97 -12.92 5.06 -7.05
C GLN A 97 -12.68 5.14 -5.55
N GLU A 98 -12.90 4.05 -4.80
CA GLU A 98 -12.68 4.01 -3.35
C GLU A 98 -11.20 4.17 -2.98
N HIS A 99 -10.28 3.89 -3.91
CA HIS A 99 -8.84 3.99 -3.72
C HIS A 99 -8.20 5.17 -4.48
N HIS A 100 -9.01 6.07 -5.06
CA HIS A 100 -8.49 7.21 -5.81
C HIS A 100 -7.73 8.21 -4.93
N SER A 101 -8.08 8.33 -3.64
CA SER A 101 -7.32 9.14 -2.68
C SER A 101 -5.89 8.62 -2.51
N ASP A 102 -5.75 7.30 -2.37
CA ASP A 102 -4.46 6.63 -2.18
C ASP A 102 -3.65 6.68 -3.47
N ALA A 103 -4.31 6.47 -4.61
CA ALA A 103 -3.72 6.62 -5.92
C ALA A 103 -3.13 8.02 -6.10
N LEU A 104 -3.92 9.05 -5.77
CA LEU A 104 -3.52 10.44 -5.87
C LEU A 104 -2.30 10.73 -4.98
N LEU A 105 -2.33 10.29 -3.71
CA LEU A 105 -1.22 10.47 -2.77
C LEU A 105 0.08 9.89 -3.33
N HIS A 106 0.07 8.64 -3.78
CA HIS A 106 1.26 7.98 -4.31
C HIS A 106 1.74 8.60 -5.62
N LEU A 107 0.84 9.01 -6.50
CA LEU A 107 1.22 9.65 -7.77
C LEU A 107 1.80 11.06 -7.56
N LYS A 108 1.31 11.83 -6.58
CA LYS A 108 1.93 13.08 -6.15
C LYS A 108 3.35 12.83 -5.63
N ASN A 109 3.52 11.81 -4.78
CA ASN A 109 4.85 11.42 -4.28
C ASN A 109 5.77 10.98 -5.43
N ALA A 110 5.26 10.27 -6.43
CA ALA A 110 6.02 9.90 -7.62
C ALA A 110 6.50 11.15 -8.38
N LYS A 111 5.63 12.16 -8.55
CA LYS A 111 5.96 13.42 -9.23
C LYS A 111 7.01 14.23 -8.46
N THR A 112 6.84 14.34 -7.14
CA THR A 112 7.80 14.99 -6.25
C THR A 112 9.14 14.25 -6.26
N CYS A 113 9.12 12.93 -6.25
CA CYS A 113 10.33 12.11 -6.34
C CYS A 113 11.03 12.29 -7.69
N GLU A 114 10.31 12.35 -8.81
CA GLU A 114 10.89 12.55 -10.15
C GLU A 114 11.62 13.89 -10.26
N SER A 115 11.10 14.94 -9.64
CA SER A 115 11.76 16.25 -9.62
C SER A 115 13.11 16.25 -8.88
N GLN A 116 13.28 15.38 -7.87
CA GLN A 116 14.50 15.27 -7.05
C GLN A 116 15.45 14.18 -7.57
N PHE A 117 14.88 13.09 -8.07
CA PHE A 117 15.55 11.89 -8.56
C PHE A 117 14.93 11.49 -9.91
N PRO A 118 15.35 12.13 -11.01
CA PRO A 118 14.78 11.87 -12.32
C PRO A 118 14.91 10.39 -12.71
N CYS A 119 13.84 9.82 -13.26
CA CYS A 119 13.88 8.48 -13.81
C CYS A 119 14.22 8.52 -15.32
N ASP A 120 14.87 7.45 -15.81
CA ASP A 120 15.24 7.32 -17.22
C ASP A 120 14.08 6.81 -18.11
N ASP A 121 12.84 6.80 -17.60
CA ASP A 121 11.65 6.29 -18.27
C ASP A 121 10.63 7.42 -18.52
N PRO A 122 10.70 8.10 -19.68
CA PRO A 122 9.80 9.21 -19.98
C PRO A 122 8.35 8.78 -20.16
N GLU A 123 8.08 7.53 -20.58
CA GLU A 123 6.72 7.01 -20.75
C GLU A 123 6.04 6.84 -19.40
N LEU A 124 6.79 6.38 -18.39
CA LEU A 124 6.31 6.30 -17.01
C LEU A 124 5.95 7.69 -16.46
N VAL A 125 6.78 8.71 -16.72
CA VAL A 125 6.53 10.09 -16.24
C VAL A 125 5.32 10.74 -16.90
N GLU A 126 5.13 10.48 -18.20
CA GLU A 126 3.93 10.90 -18.93
C GLU A 126 2.68 10.26 -18.30
N HIS A 127 2.71 8.94 -18.06
CA HIS A 127 1.57 8.25 -17.47
C HIS A 127 1.25 8.70 -16.04
N ILE A 128 2.25 9.00 -15.20
CA ILE A 128 2.00 9.66 -13.89
C ILE A 128 1.19 10.94 -14.09
N SER A 129 1.57 11.75 -15.07
CA SER A 129 0.94 13.05 -15.32
C SER A 129 -0.49 12.88 -15.85
N ASP A 130 -0.73 11.89 -16.71
CA ASP A 130 -2.07 11.54 -17.22
C ASP A 130 -2.99 11.07 -16.08
N LEU A 131 -2.53 10.15 -15.23
CA LEU A 131 -3.31 9.64 -14.10
C LEU A 131 -3.65 10.74 -13.10
N LEU A 132 -2.70 11.63 -12.80
CA LEU A 132 -2.95 12.79 -11.95
C LEU A 132 -4.05 13.68 -12.54
N ALA A 133 -4.00 13.97 -13.83
CA ALA A 133 -5.04 14.77 -14.50
C ALA A 133 -6.41 14.07 -14.48
N GLU A 134 -6.46 12.75 -14.69
CA GLU A 134 -7.69 11.96 -14.60
C GLU A 134 -8.29 11.96 -13.19
N LEU A 135 -7.44 11.92 -12.16
CA LEU A 135 -7.84 12.02 -10.75
C LEU A 135 -8.23 13.46 -10.34
N GLY A 136 -8.17 14.42 -11.26
CA GLY A 136 -8.55 15.81 -11.03
C GLY A 136 -7.48 16.62 -10.31
N TYR A 137 -6.24 16.15 -10.27
CA TYR A 137 -5.12 16.91 -9.72
C TYR A 137 -4.68 18.00 -10.69
N ASP A 138 -4.62 19.22 -10.17
CA ASP A 138 -4.07 20.38 -10.85
C ASP A 138 -2.89 20.92 -10.02
N ALA A 139 -1.67 20.73 -10.51
CA ALA A 139 -0.45 21.21 -9.86
C ALA A 139 -0.41 22.73 -9.70
N SER A 140 -1.26 23.48 -10.41
CA SER A 140 -1.38 24.94 -10.23
C SER A 140 -2.16 25.36 -8.97
N GLN A 141 -2.78 24.42 -8.26
CA GLN A 141 -3.56 24.69 -7.05
C GLN A 141 -2.80 24.43 -5.74
N GLU A 142 -1.53 24.03 -5.77
CA GLU A 142 -0.76 23.65 -4.57
C GLU A 142 -0.15 24.83 -3.77
N GLU A 143 -0.46 26.08 -4.09
CA GLU A 143 0.00 27.22 -3.27
C GLU A 143 -0.90 27.53 -2.04
N GLU A 144 -1.92 26.72 -1.74
CA GLU A 144 -2.83 26.94 -0.59
C GLU A 144 -3.22 25.66 0.16
N ASP A 145 -2.26 24.83 0.59
CA ASP A 145 -2.57 23.77 1.58
C ASP A 145 -1.45 23.63 2.63
N ASP A 146 -1.10 24.78 3.23
CA ASP A 146 -0.58 24.77 4.59
C ASP A 146 -1.77 24.54 5.54
N GLU A 147 -1.68 23.47 6.34
CA GLU A 147 -2.32 23.38 7.66
C GLU A 147 -3.80 22.95 7.74
N ASP A 148 -4.15 21.77 7.24
CA ASP A 148 -5.25 20.99 7.84
C ASP A 148 -4.67 19.90 8.76
N GLY A 149 -4.38 20.37 9.98
CA GLY A 149 -4.01 19.56 11.11
C GLY A 149 -4.95 18.39 11.30
N TRP A 150 -4.34 17.23 11.56
CA TRP A 150 -4.95 16.14 12.28
C TRP A 150 -5.82 16.70 13.42
N THR A 151 -7.13 16.72 13.25
CA THR A 151 -8.03 16.75 14.41
C THR A 151 -7.90 15.37 15.03
N ASP A 152 -7.02 15.29 16.01
CA ASP A 152 -6.93 14.18 16.94
C ASP A 152 -8.34 13.75 17.34
N ALA A 153 -8.67 12.50 17.04
CA ALA A 153 -9.90 11.88 17.47
C ALA A 153 -9.76 11.53 18.96
N GLU A 154 -9.75 12.55 19.82
CA GLU A 154 -9.90 12.41 21.26
C GLU A 154 -11.37 12.66 21.63
N ASP A 155 -12.14 11.59 21.77
CA ASP A 155 -12.97 11.30 22.96
C ASP A 155 -13.98 10.16 22.72
N GLU A 156 -13.47 8.93 22.53
CA GLU A 156 -14.25 7.69 22.78
C GLU A 156 -14.07 7.22 24.24
N GLN A 157 -14.20 8.12 25.23
CA GLN A 157 -14.10 7.78 26.66
C GLN A 157 -15.35 8.12 27.50
N GLU A 158 -16.55 8.14 26.89
CA GLU A 158 -17.81 8.41 27.60
C GLU A 158 -18.83 7.25 27.50
N MET A 159 -18.40 5.98 27.64
CA MET A 159 -19.34 4.84 27.75
C MET A 159 -18.94 3.72 28.74
N GLU A 160 -18.06 4.00 29.72
CA GLU A 160 -17.71 3.01 30.77
C GLU A 160 -18.01 3.43 32.22
N ARG A 161 -18.74 4.54 32.44
CA ARG A 161 -19.09 5.01 33.80
C ARG A 161 -20.56 4.93 34.21
N GLU A 162 -21.41 4.22 33.46
CA GLU A 162 -22.84 4.12 33.79
C GLU A 162 -23.34 2.71 34.16
N ILE A 163 -22.44 1.73 34.43
CA ILE A 163 -22.85 0.35 34.81
C ILE A 163 -22.48 -0.01 36.27
N ILE A 164 -21.82 0.88 37.03
CA ILE A 164 -21.44 0.63 38.45
C ILE A 164 -22.07 1.66 39.39
N GLU A 165 -23.38 1.94 39.22
CA GLU A 165 -24.18 2.57 40.28
C GLU A 165 -25.49 1.81 40.57
N GLU A 166 -25.85 0.80 39.77
CA GLU A 166 -27.08 0.02 39.93
C GLU A 166 -26.87 -1.36 40.61
N ALA A 167 -25.80 -1.52 41.39
CA ALA A 167 -25.55 -2.72 42.20
C ALA A 167 -25.21 -2.42 43.68
N GLY A 168 -25.51 -1.21 44.14
CA GLY A 168 -25.19 -0.71 45.48
C GLY A 168 -26.36 -0.55 46.45
N GLU A 169 -27.59 -0.93 46.09
CA GLU A 169 -28.75 -0.82 46.99
C GLU A 169 -29.48 -2.16 47.13
N ALA A 170 -28.92 -3.03 47.96
CA ALA A 170 -29.67 -4.10 48.62
C ALA A 170 -28.99 -4.50 49.93
N SER A 171 -29.22 -3.73 51.00
CA SER A 171 -29.72 -4.22 52.30
C SER A 171 -29.40 -3.23 53.42
N ASP A 172 -30.46 -2.57 53.88
CA ASP A 172 -30.59 -1.91 55.17
C ASP A 172 -30.22 -2.84 56.35
N ASP A 173 -29.77 -2.19 57.42
CA ASP A 173 -30.09 -2.43 58.83
C ASP A 173 -29.93 -3.83 59.44
N ASP A 174 -28.90 -3.96 60.27
CA ASP A 174 -29.05 -4.50 61.62
C ASP A 174 -27.93 -3.93 62.53
N LEU A 175 -28.26 -2.90 63.33
CA LEU A 175 -28.01 -2.76 64.78
C LEU A 175 -28.37 -1.36 65.32
#